data_AF-A0A7K1ACN4-F1
#
_entry.id   AF-A0A7K1ACN4-F1
#
_cell.length_a   1.000
_cell.length_b   1.000
_cell.length_c   1.000
_cell.angle_alpha   90.00
_cell.angle_beta   90.00
_cell.angle_gamma   90.00
#
_symmetry.space_group_name_H-M   'P 1'
#
loop_
_entity.id
_entity.type
_entity.pdbx_description
1 polymer ?
#
loop_
_entity_poly.entity_id
_entity_poly.type
_entity_poly.pdbx_seq_one_letter_code
_entity_poly.pdbx_strand_id
1 'polypeptide(L)'
;KHGDIPKIFAEQGESVFREFEEACVLEAITVPSVIATGGGAILSEHTRAALSQATVIYLSTDGKHMATRLSGGNRPLLKNGVSDWRRIYESRRELYEQVADITVDTSRVALKTVVEEIVSELKKL
;
A
#
# COMPACT_ATOMS: atom_id res chain seq x y z
N LYS A 1 -15.72 -6.27 -7.20
CA LYS A 1 -15.60 -6.71 -8.60
C LYS A 1 -15.14 -8.18 -8.73
N HIS A 2 -14.20 -8.68 -7.91
CA HIS A 2 -13.59 -10.02 -8.12
C HIS A 2 -13.83 -11.06 -6.99
N GLY A 3 -14.54 -10.71 -5.91
CA GLY A 3 -14.80 -11.60 -4.78
C GLY A 3 -13.88 -11.35 -3.58
N ASP A 4 -13.81 -12.31 -2.66
CA ASP A 4 -13.00 -12.20 -1.44
C ASP A 4 -11.53 -12.57 -1.71
N ILE A 5 -10.61 -11.77 -1.16
CA ILE A 5 -9.18 -11.86 -1.43
C ILE A 5 -8.61 -13.25 -1.07
N PRO A 6 -8.86 -13.84 0.11
CA PRO A 6 -8.33 -15.18 0.44
C PRO A 6 -8.82 -16.26 -0.53
N LYS A 7 -10.06 -16.13 -1.04
CA LYS A 7 -10.61 -17.09 -2.00
C LYS A 7 -9.89 -17.00 -3.34
N ILE A 8 -9.63 -15.80 -3.85
CA ILE A 8 -8.84 -15.59 -5.07
C ILE A 8 -7.43 -16.19 -4.89
N PHE A 9 -6.76 -15.90 -3.77
CA PHE A 9 -5.44 -16.47 -3.48
C PHE A 9 -5.45 -18.00 -3.39
N ALA A 10 -6.49 -18.60 -2.80
CA ALA A 10 -6.57 -20.04 -2.62
C ALA A 10 -6.93 -20.79 -3.92
N GLU A 11 -7.84 -20.25 -4.73
CA GLU A 11 -8.38 -20.94 -5.91
C GLU A 11 -7.66 -20.57 -7.22
N GLN A 12 -7.18 -19.33 -7.33
CA GLN A 12 -6.60 -18.76 -8.58
C GLN A 12 -5.14 -18.34 -8.42
N GLY A 13 -4.65 -18.20 -7.18
CA GLY A 13 -3.28 -17.85 -6.87
C GLY A 13 -3.00 -16.34 -6.83
N GLU A 14 -1.80 -15.99 -6.39
CA GLU A 14 -1.38 -14.59 -6.22
C GLU A 14 -1.25 -13.84 -7.56
N SER A 15 -0.77 -14.49 -8.63
CA SER A 15 -0.58 -13.84 -9.93
C SER A 15 -1.89 -13.23 -10.46
N VAL A 16 -2.97 -14.00 -10.43
CA VAL A 16 -4.30 -13.55 -10.86
C VAL A 16 -4.82 -12.42 -9.97
N PHE A 17 -4.58 -12.50 -8.66
CA PHE A 17 -4.92 -11.38 -7.76
C PHE A 17 -4.16 -10.10 -8.14
N ARG A 18 -2.89 -10.20 -8.52
CA ARG A 18 -2.07 -9.04 -8.92
C ARG A 18 -2.56 -8.42 -10.22
N GLU A 19 -2.99 -9.24 -11.19
CA GLU A 19 -3.63 -8.73 -12.43
C GLU A 19 -4.90 -7.94 -12.12
N PHE A 20 -5.75 -8.43 -11.21
CA PHE A 20 -6.94 -7.69 -10.77
C PHE A 20 -6.60 -6.42 -9.98
N GLU A 21 -5.58 -6.48 -9.11
CA GLU A 21 -5.12 -5.33 -8.33
C GLU A 21 -4.61 -4.21 -9.27
N GLU A 22 -3.77 -4.56 -10.25
CA GLU A 22 -3.28 -3.63 -11.27
C GLU A 22 -4.43 -2.98 -12.04
N ALA A 23 -5.34 -3.77 -12.60
CA ALA A 23 -6.48 -3.24 -13.36
C ALA A 23 -7.35 -2.27 -12.52
N CYS A 24 -7.58 -2.59 -11.23
CA CYS A 24 -8.33 -1.71 -10.33
C CYS A 24 -7.60 -0.39 -10.05
N VAL A 25 -6.28 -0.42 -9.87
CA VAL A 25 -5.49 0.80 -9.63
C VAL A 25 -5.47 1.68 -10.89
N LEU A 26 -5.25 1.08 -12.06
CA LEU A 26 -5.25 1.79 -13.35
C LEU A 26 -6.60 2.41 -13.67
N GLU A 27 -7.71 1.78 -13.26
CA GLU A 27 -9.04 2.38 -13.39
C GLU A 27 -9.22 3.55 -12.41
N ALA A 28 -8.87 3.35 -11.14
CA ALA A 28 -9.12 4.33 -10.08
C ALA A 28 -8.35 5.65 -10.28
N ILE A 29 -7.13 5.58 -10.83
CA ILE A 29 -6.27 6.77 -11.01
C ILE A 29 -6.79 7.75 -12.07
N THR A 30 -7.76 7.32 -12.91
CA THR A 30 -8.29 8.15 -14.00
C THR A 30 -9.23 9.28 -13.55
N VAL A 31 -9.63 9.30 -12.28
CA VAL A 31 -10.55 10.31 -11.73
C VAL A 31 -9.96 11.01 -10.50
N PRO A 32 -10.22 12.31 -10.30
CA PRO A 32 -9.77 13.03 -9.11
C PRO A 32 -10.31 12.38 -7.82
N SER A 33 -9.42 11.75 -7.06
CA SER A 33 -9.78 11.00 -5.86
C SER A 33 -8.57 10.77 -4.95
N VAL A 34 -8.82 10.31 -3.73
CA VAL A 34 -7.78 9.79 -2.82
C VAL A 34 -7.86 8.28 -2.85
N ILE A 35 -6.77 7.61 -3.25
CA ILE A 35 -6.73 6.17 -3.47
C ILE A 35 -5.81 5.53 -2.43
N ALA A 36 -6.38 4.69 -1.57
CA ALA A 36 -5.59 3.82 -0.70
C ALA A 36 -5.27 2.51 -1.46
N THR A 37 -4.01 2.32 -1.82
CA THR A 37 -3.57 1.12 -2.56
C THR A 37 -3.32 -0.07 -1.62
N GLY A 38 -3.39 -1.28 -2.18
CA GLY A 38 -2.85 -2.46 -1.51
C GLY A 38 -1.31 -2.37 -1.41
N GLY A 39 -0.73 -2.91 -0.34
CA GLY A 39 0.73 -2.90 -0.17
C GLY A 39 1.49 -3.74 -1.22
N GLY A 40 0.81 -4.48 -2.09
CA GLY A 40 1.45 -5.19 -3.21
C GLY A 40 1.28 -4.49 -4.56
N ALA A 41 0.47 -3.44 -4.65
CA ALA A 41 0.22 -2.72 -5.90
C ALA A 41 1.53 -2.22 -6.53
N ILE A 42 2.49 -1.82 -5.69
CA ILE A 42 3.79 -1.31 -6.14
C ILE A 42 4.66 -2.35 -6.86
N LEU A 43 4.34 -3.64 -6.75
CA LEU A 43 5.09 -4.69 -7.43
C LEU A 43 4.88 -4.63 -8.95
N SER A 44 3.71 -4.18 -9.40
CA SER A 44 3.41 -3.96 -10.81
C SER A 44 4.15 -2.74 -11.35
N GLU A 45 4.90 -2.94 -12.43
CA GLU A 45 5.56 -1.83 -13.14
C GLU A 45 4.53 -0.90 -13.80
N HIS A 46 3.44 -1.44 -14.34
CA HIS A 46 2.35 -0.64 -14.92
C HIS A 46 1.70 0.26 -13.86
N THR A 47 1.49 -0.27 -12.64
CA THR A 47 1.02 0.53 -11.51
C THR A 47 2.00 1.66 -11.21
N ARG A 48 3.31 1.37 -11.08
CA ARG A 48 4.33 2.39 -10.81
C ARG A 48 4.37 3.47 -11.91
N ALA A 49 4.27 3.08 -13.18
CA ALA A 49 4.22 4.00 -14.30
C ALA A 49 2.98 4.90 -14.27
N ALA A 50 1.81 4.35 -13.92
CA ALA A 50 0.59 5.13 -13.80
C ALA A 50 0.64 6.11 -12.62
N LEU A 51 1.24 5.70 -11.50
CA LEU A 51 1.41 6.55 -10.32
C LEU A 51 2.18 7.85 -10.61
N SER A 52 3.02 7.90 -11.65
CA SER A 52 3.71 9.14 -12.03
C SER A 52 2.78 10.26 -12.50
N GLN A 53 1.49 9.98 -12.69
CA GLN A 53 0.45 10.96 -13.06
C GLN A 53 -0.31 11.51 -11.84
N ALA A 54 0.01 11.03 -10.64
CA ALA A 54 -0.64 11.41 -9.38
C ALA A 54 0.41 11.79 -8.33
N THR A 55 -0.02 12.46 -7.28
CA THR A 55 0.82 12.66 -6.09
C THR A 55 0.80 11.40 -5.23
N VAL A 56 1.96 10.79 -5.03
CA VAL A 56 2.13 9.56 -4.25
C VAL A 56 2.58 9.87 -2.84
N ILE A 57 1.78 9.47 -1.86
CA ILE A 57 2.09 9.61 -0.44
C ILE A 57 2.46 8.24 0.14
N TYR A 58 3.70 8.09 0.57
CA TYR A 58 4.18 6.90 1.27
C TYR A 58 4.05 7.07 2.79
N LEU A 59 3.19 6.24 3.38
CA LEU A 59 3.03 6.14 4.83
C LEU A 59 4.03 5.13 5.40
N SER A 60 5.21 5.61 5.77
CA SER A 60 6.29 4.78 6.32
C SER A 60 6.04 4.42 7.79
N THR A 61 6.67 3.34 8.27
CA THR A 61 6.59 2.92 9.67
C THR A 61 7.83 2.12 10.12
N ASP A 62 8.21 2.26 11.40
CA ASP A 62 9.24 1.48 12.09
C ASP A 62 8.79 0.05 12.45
N GLY A 63 7.52 -0.28 12.18
CA GLY A 63 6.97 -1.62 12.35
C GLY A 63 6.67 -2.02 13.79
N LYS A 64 7.00 -1.21 14.80
CA LYS A 64 6.87 -1.58 16.22
C LYS A 64 5.43 -1.88 16.64
N HIS A 65 4.47 -1.18 16.02
CA HIS A 65 3.03 -1.36 16.28
C HIS A 65 2.34 -2.33 15.33
N MET A 66 3.06 -2.95 14.40
CA MET A 66 2.44 -3.85 13.42
C MET A 66 1.90 -5.12 14.07
N ALA A 67 2.49 -5.59 15.18
CA ALA A 67 1.98 -6.78 15.88
C ALA A 67 0.50 -6.68 16.25
N THR A 68 0.09 -5.51 16.78
CA THR A 68 -1.30 -5.22 17.15
C THR A 68 -2.17 -4.80 15.97
N ARG A 69 -1.59 -4.25 14.89
CA ARG A 69 -2.34 -3.88 13.67
C ARG A 69 -2.62 -5.07 12.74
N LEU A 70 -1.79 -6.11 12.81
CA LEU A 70 -1.88 -7.29 11.95
C LEU A 70 -2.78 -8.39 12.52
N SER A 71 -3.26 -8.25 13.75
CA SER A 71 -4.13 -9.25 14.42
C SER A 71 -5.56 -9.31 13.88
N GLY A 72 -5.88 -8.54 12.82
CA GLY A 72 -7.19 -8.56 12.17
C GLY A 72 -7.11 -8.48 10.64
N GLY A 73 -7.91 -9.32 9.99
CA GLY A 73 -8.28 -9.20 8.57
C GLY A 73 -7.81 -10.33 7.65
N ASN A 74 -8.35 -10.30 6.43
CA ASN A 74 -8.03 -11.21 5.32
C ASN A 74 -6.67 -10.86 4.70
N ARG A 75 -5.57 -11.36 5.29
CA ARG A 75 -4.18 -11.09 4.84
C ARG A 75 -3.45 -12.39 4.43
N PRO A 76 -3.65 -12.90 3.21
CA PRO A 76 -3.13 -14.22 2.78
C PRO A 76 -1.61 -14.39 2.87
N LEU A 77 -0.86 -13.28 2.81
CA LEU A 77 0.61 -13.27 2.83
C LEU A 77 1.24 -13.20 4.23
N LEU A 78 0.45 -13.02 5.29
CA LEU A 78 0.96 -12.81 6.66
C LEU A 78 0.65 -13.98 7.59
N LYS A 79 1.06 -15.19 7.20
CA LYS A 79 0.79 -16.43 7.95
C LYS A 79 1.56 -16.50 9.27
N ASN A 80 2.77 -15.92 9.29
CA ASN A 80 3.67 -15.87 10.44
C ASN A 80 3.68 -14.47 11.10
N GLY A 81 2.64 -13.67 10.87
CA GLY A 81 2.45 -12.35 11.48
C GLY A 81 3.54 -11.34 11.15
N VAL A 82 4.16 -10.75 12.18
CA VAL A 82 5.15 -9.65 12.04
C VAL A 82 6.40 -10.08 11.26
N SER A 83 6.79 -11.35 11.34
CA SER A 83 7.95 -11.85 10.61
C SER A 83 7.75 -11.79 9.09
N ASP A 84 6.59 -12.24 8.60
CA ASP A 84 6.20 -12.10 7.20
C ASP A 84 6.07 -10.64 6.80
N TRP A 85 5.46 -9.82 7.65
CA TRP A 85 5.32 -8.38 7.37
C TRP A 85 6.68 -7.73 7.19
N ARG A 86 7.64 -7.98 8.09
CA ARG A 86 8.97 -7.38 8.02
C ARG A 86 9.67 -7.77 6.72
N ARG A 87 9.70 -9.06 6.41
CA ARG A 87 10.28 -9.58 5.16
C ARG A 87 9.67 -8.94 3.92
N ILE A 88 8.33 -8.84 3.88
CA ILE A 88 7.60 -8.26 2.75
C ILE A 88 7.83 -6.75 2.65
N TYR A 89 7.86 -6.05 3.78
CA TYR A 89 8.08 -4.61 3.82
C TYR A 89 9.49 -4.27 3.37
N GLU A 90 10.51 -4.96 3.90
CA GLU A 90 11.90 -4.80 3.49
C GLU A 90 12.10 -5.04 1.99
N SER A 91 11.48 -6.09 1.43
CA SER A 91 11.59 -6.39 0.01
C SER A 91 10.87 -5.40 -0.92
N ARG A 92 10.02 -4.53 -0.37
CA ARG A 92 9.24 -3.53 -1.12
C ARG A 92 9.64 -2.09 -0.81
N ARG A 93 10.45 -1.87 0.24
CA ARG A 93 10.75 -0.53 0.76
C ARG A 93 11.34 0.39 -0.30
N GLU A 94 12.32 -0.09 -1.05
CA GLU A 94 12.97 0.69 -2.11
C GLU A 94 11.97 1.12 -3.19
N LEU A 95 11.01 0.26 -3.54
CA LEU A 95 9.96 0.59 -4.52
C LEU A 95 8.99 1.66 -3.97
N TYR A 96 8.64 1.61 -2.68
CA TYR A 96 7.83 2.66 -2.07
C TYR A 96 8.56 4.01 -2.06
N GLU A 97 9.83 4.01 -1.66
CA GLU A 97 10.67 5.21 -1.63
C GLU A 97 10.86 5.78 -3.05
N GLN A 98 11.01 4.92 -4.05
CA GLN A 98 11.22 5.33 -5.44
C GLN A 98 10.02 6.07 -6.04
N VAL A 99 8.79 5.67 -5.72
CA VAL A 99 7.59 6.28 -6.31
C VAL A 99 7.02 7.44 -5.49
N ALA A 100 7.46 7.63 -4.26
CA ALA A 100 6.85 8.59 -3.36
C ALA A 100 7.28 10.03 -3.67
N ASP A 101 6.31 10.92 -3.83
CA ASP A 101 6.56 12.36 -3.83
C ASP A 101 6.68 12.89 -2.39
N ILE A 102 5.87 12.33 -1.48
CA ILE A 102 5.83 12.69 -0.07
C ILE A 102 5.96 11.41 0.77
N THR A 103 6.87 11.41 1.73
CA THR A 103 6.98 10.35 2.73
C THR A 103 6.62 10.90 4.10
N VAL A 104 5.68 10.24 4.80
CA VAL A 104 5.23 10.58 6.15
C VAL A 104 5.50 9.40 7.08
N ASP A 105 6.19 9.64 8.20
CA ASP A 105 6.42 8.61 9.23
C ASP A 105 5.21 8.47 10.17
N THR A 106 4.59 7.31 10.14
CA THR A 106 3.38 7.02 10.94
C THR A 106 3.66 6.29 12.25
N SER A 107 4.93 6.13 12.64
CA SER A 107 5.34 5.23 13.73
C SER A 107 4.86 5.66 15.11
N ARG A 108 4.83 6.96 15.41
CA ARG A 108 4.57 7.47 16.78
C ARG A 108 3.68 8.70 16.83
N VAL A 109 2.90 8.91 15.78
CA VAL A 109 2.05 10.08 15.61
C VAL A 109 0.58 9.67 15.57
N ALA A 110 -0.28 10.51 16.16
CA ALA A 110 -1.72 10.31 16.07
C ALA A 110 -2.19 10.50 14.63
N LEU A 111 -3.28 9.82 14.24
CA LEU A 111 -3.85 9.93 12.89
C LEU A 111 -4.09 11.40 12.48
N LYS A 112 -4.57 12.22 13.41
CA LYS A 112 -4.79 13.65 13.17
C LYS A 112 -3.49 14.36 12.73
N THR A 113 -2.38 14.09 13.41
CA THR A 113 -1.07 14.67 13.08
C THR A 113 -0.58 14.20 11.70
N VAL A 114 -0.75 12.91 11.38
CA VAL A 114 -0.42 12.38 10.05
C VAL A 114 -1.21 13.10 8.95
N VAL A 115 -2.51 13.30 9.16
CA VAL A 115 -3.36 14.00 8.19
C VAL A 115 -2.97 15.48 8.07
N GLU A 116 -2.69 16.15 9.18
CA GLU A 116 -2.21 17.54 9.18
C GLU A 116 -0.89 17.70 8.43
N GLU A 117 0.05 16.76 8.62
CA GLU A 117 1.33 16.71 7.91
C GLU A 117 1.12 16.50 6.40
N ILE A 118 0.29 15.53 6.00
CA ILE A 118 -0.06 15.31 4.59
C ILE A 118 -0.63 16.57 3.95
N VAL A 119 -1.60 17.22 4.60
CA VAL A 119 -2.22 18.45 4.09
C VAL A 119 -1.20 19.59 4.01
N SER A 120 -0.26 19.66 4.95
CA SER A 120 0.83 20.64 4.93
C SER A 120 1.78 20.42 3.76
N GLU A 121 2.23 19.18 3.52
CA GLU A 121 3.12 18.87 2.40
C GLU A 121 2.43 19.07 1.04
N LEU A 122 1.15 18.68 0.91
CA LEU A 122 0.37 18.88 -0.32
C LEU A 122 0.22 20.36 -0.70
N LYS A 123 0.24 21.29 0.27
CA LYS A 123 0.17 22.74 0.00
C LYS A 123 1.49 23.33 -0.53
N LYS A 124 2.59 22.58 -0.46
CA LYS A 124 3.91 23.02 -0.92
C LYS A 124 4.23 22.56 -2.35
N LEU A 125 3.45 21.61 -2.87
CA LEU A 125 3.46 21.19 -4.28
C LEU A 125 2.74 22.22 -5.15
#